data_AF-A0A925M9F7-F1
#
_entry.id   AF-A0A925M9F7-F1
#
_cell.length_a   1.000
_cell.length_b   1.000
_cell.length_c   1.000
_cell.angle_alpha   90.00
_cell.angle_beta   90.00
_cell.angle_gamma   90.00
#
_symmetry.space_group_name_H-M   'P 1'
#
loop_
_entity.id
_entity.type
_entity.pdbx_description
1 polymer ?
#
loop_
_entity_poly.entity_id
_entity_poly.type
_entity_poly.pdbx_seq_one_letter_code
_entity_poly.pdbx_strand_id
1 'polypeptide(L)'
;MLLAVTRRTRLRSPLLFHFGLQTTAWGLIDLVLAGNAWRALALRDLQSATQLDRFLWLNVGLDVGYIAAGATLAIACWLLGRRAGGIGAGIAIVVQGIGLLLIDARFLSLIDPFV
;
A
#
# COMPACT_ATOMS: atom_id res chain seq x y z
N MET A 1 -10.37 9.40 -10.84
CA MET A 1 -10.18 10.87 -10.84
C MET A 1 -11.46 11.67 -10.54
N LEU A 2 -12.50 11.10 -9.91
CA LEU A 2 -13.79 11.78 -9.67
C LEU A 2 -14.21 11.90 -8.19
N LEU A 3 -13.41 11.44 -7.23
CA LEU A 3 -13.76 11.51 -5.80
C LEU A 3 -13.17 12.73 -5.06
N ALA A 4 -12.35 13.53 -5.73
CA ALA A 4 -11.68 14.69 -5.10
C ALA A 4 -12.58 15.93 -4.96
N VAL A 5 -13.76 15.96 -5.60
CA VAL A 5 -14.57 17.19 -5.73
C VAL A 5 -15.67 17.32 -4.66
N THR A 6 -16.04 16.26 -3.92
CA THR A 6 -17.35 16.26 -3.22
C THR A 6 -17.38 16.41 -1.70
N ARG A 7 -16.29 16.68 -0.97
CA ARG A 7 -16.42 16.94 0.50
C ARG A 7 -15.69 18.16 1.02
N ARG A 8 -16.16 19.30 0.52
CA ARG A 8 -16.06 20.60 1.17
C ARG A 8 -17.10 20.70 2.30
N THR A 9 -16.97 19.95 3.39
CA THR A 9 -17.77 20.17 4.61
C THR A 9 -16.96 19.98 5.91
N ARG A 10 -16.57 21.12 6.46
CA ARG A 10 -16.39 21.47 7.89
C ARG A 10 -16.46 20.32 8.90
N LEU A 11 -15.31 19.69 9.15
CA LEU A 11 -14.78 19.19 10.42
C LEU A 11 -13.38 18.67 10.07
N ARG A 12 -12.32 19.47 10.29
CA ARG A 12 -10.94 19.05 9.98
C ARG A 12 -10.50 18.01 11.01
N SER A 13 -11.01 16.79 10.92
CA SER A 13 -10.52 15.66 11.71
C SER A 13 -9.08 15.38 11.26
N PRO A 14 -8.07 15.58 12.14
CA PRO A 14 -6.68 15.32 11.78
C PRO A 14 -6.48 13.85 11.37
N LEU A 15 -7.27 12.94 11.96
CA LEU A 15 -7.28 11.52 11.60
C LEU A 15 -7.64 11.32 10.13
N LEU A 16 -8.79 11.84 9.68
CA LEU A 16 -9.24 11.68 8.30
C LEU A 16 -8.33 12.41 7.31
N PHE A 17 -7.78 13.56 7.71
CA PHE A 17 -6.85 14.31 6.87
C PHE A 17 -5.56 13.54 6.61
N HIS A 18 -4.89 13.05 7.66
CA HIS A 18 -3.65 12.29 7.51
C HIS A 18 -3.89 10.93 6.86
N PHE A 19 -5.04 10.30 7.10
CA PHE A 19 -5.43 9.09 6.38
C PHE A 19 -5.54 9.33 4.87
N GLY A 20 -6.30 10.37 4.48
CA GLY A 20 -6.49 10.73 3.07
C GLY A 20 -5.20 11.18 2.40
N LEU A 21 -4.34 11.92 3.11
CA LEU A 21 -3.03 12.32 2.62
C LEU A 21 -2.15 11.10 2.34
N GLN A 22 -2.06 10.15 3.27
CA GLN A 22 -1.31 8.91 3.06
C GLN A 22 -1.85 8.11 1.88
N THR A 23 -3.17 7.98 1.79
CA THR A 23 -3.82 7.25 0.68
C THR A 23 -3.52 7.90 -0.68
N THR A 24 -3.55 9.23 -0.74
CA THR A 24 -3.29 9.97 -1.98
C THR A 24 -1.81 9.89 -2.36
N ALA A 25 -0.90 10.03 -1.39
CA ALA A 25 0.53 9.98 -1.63
C ALA A 25 0.96 8.61 -2.18
N TRP A 26 0.57 7.52 -1.51
CA TRP A 26 0.88 6.17 -1.97
C TRP A 26 0.20 5.83 -3.29
N GLY A 27 -1.08 6.17 -3.45
CA GLY A 27 -1.77 5.95 -4.72
C GLY A 27 -1.12 6.68 -5.91
N LEU A 28 -0.50 7.83 -5.70
CA LEU A 28 0.28 8.52 -6.73
C LEU A 28 1.60 7.81 -7.03
N ILE A 29 2.29 7.29 -6.00
CA ILE A 29 3.52 6.50 -6.17
C ILE A 29 3.21 5.23 -6.97
N ASP A 30 2.17 4.50 -6.61
CA ASP A 30 1.76 3.28 -7.30
C ASP A 30 1.38 3.55 -8.76
N LEU A 31 0.72 4.68 -9.04
CA LEU A 31 0.41 5.09 -10.41
C LEU A 31 1.67 5.31 -11.25
N VAL A 32 2.71 5.93 -10.67
CA VAL A 32 3.99 6.15 -11.35
C VAL A 32 4.72 4.82 -11.56
N LEU A 33 4.76 3.95 -10.55
CA LEU A 33 5.37 2.63 -10.66
C LEU A 33 4.68 1.77 -11.72
N ALA A 34 3.35 1.71 -11.69
CA ALA A 34 2.55 1.00 -12.68
C ALA A 34 2.73 1.57 -14.09
N GLY A 35 2.78 2.90 -14.23
CA GLY A 35 3.05 3.55 -15.51
C GLY A 35 4.43 3.20 -16.08
N ASN A 36 5.45 3.13 -15.23
CA ASN A 36 6.80 2.70 -15.63
C ASN A 36 6.84 1.21 -15.99
N ALA A 37 6.22 0.34 -15.17
CA ALA A 37 6.13 -1.09 -15.42
C ALA A 37 5.38 -1.40 -16.72
N TRP A 38 4.33 -0.64 -17.03
CA TRP A 38 3.57 -0.78 -18.28
C TRP A 38 4.45 -0.57 -19.52
N ARG A 39 5.38 0.39 -19.45
CA ARG A 39 6.31 0.67 -20.55
C ARG A 39 7.37 -0.40 -20.73
N ALA A 40 7.62 -1.22 -19.70
CA ALA A 40 8.60 -2.28 -19.69
C ALA A 40 7.99 -3.67 -19.99
N LEU A 41 6.74 -3.75 -20.46
CA LEU A 41 6.11 -5.01 -20.84
C LEU A 41 6.84 -5.65 -22.04
N ALA A 42 7.35 -6.86 -21.81
CA ALA A 42 7.97 -7.70 -22.83
C ALA A 42 7.47 -9.15 -22.69
N LEU A 43 7.63 -9.96 -23.74
CA LEU A 43 7.40 -11.40 -23.68
C LEU A 43 8.37 -12.00 -22.64
N ARG A 44 7.82 -12.66 -21.63
CA ARG A 44 8.59 -13.18 -20.49
C ARG A 44 9.14 -14.57 -20.80
N ASP A 45 10.43 -14.76 -20.57
CA ASP A 45 11.08 -16.06 -20.55
C ASP A 45 11.00 -16.70 -19.15
N LEU A 46 11.46 -17.95 -19.03
CA LEU A 46 11.45 -18.68 -17.74
C LEU A 46 12.26 -17.92 -16.67
N GLN A 47 13.38 -17.31 -17.04
CA GLN A 47 14.20 -16.52 -16.14
C GLN A 47 13.43 -15.32 -15.56
N SER A 48 12.67 -14.61 -16.40
CA SER A 48 11.82 -13.49 -15.99
C SER A 48 10.67 -13.94 -15.09
N ALA A 49 10.14 -15.16 -15.28
CA ALA A 49 9.13 -15.74 -14.40
C ALA A 49 9.68 -16.02 -12.99
N THR A 50 10.87 -16.65 -12.89
CA THR A 50 11.51 -16.88 -11.58
C THR A 50 11.94 -15.59 -10.88
N GLN A 51 12.33 -14.56 -11.64
CA GLN A 51 12.62 -13.24 -11.07
C GLN A 51 11.35 -12.57 -10.51
N LEU A 52 10.22 -12.68 -11.22
CA LEU A 52 8.93 -12.19 -10.74
C LEU A 52 8.50 -12.89 -9.45
N ASP A 53 8.63 -14.22 -9.39
CA ASP A 53 8.30 -15.00 -8.18
C ASP A 53 9.06 -14.50 -6.95
N ARG A 54 10.40 -14.38 -7.05
CA ARG A 54 11.24 -13.82 -5.98
C ARG A 54 10.85 -12.39 -5.62
N PHE A 55 10.49 -11.58 -6.62
CA PHE A 55 10.06 -10.21 -6.41
C PHE A 55 8.71 -10.15 -5.67
N LEU A 56 7.76 -11.02 -5.98
CA LEU A 56 6.48 -11.11 -5.28
C LEU A 56 6.67 -11.55 -3.83
N TRP A 57 7.49 -12.56 -3.57
CA TRP A 57 7.85 -12.96 -2.21
C TRP A 57 8.50 -11.82 -1.41
N LEU A 58 9.37 -11.05 -2.04
CA LEU A 58 9.95 -9.85 -1.44
C LEU A 58 8.86 -8.82 -1.10
N ASN A 59 7.94 -8.53 -2.01
CA ASN A 59 6.85 -7.57 -1.73
C ASN A 59 5.91 -8.06 -0.63
N VAL A 60 5.52 -9.33 -0.63
CA VAL A 60 4.74 -9.94 0.47
C VAL A 60 5.44 -9.71 1.82
N GLY A 61 6.75 -9.94 1.88
CA GLY A 61 7.53 -9.65 3.09
C GLY A 61 7.55 -8.17 3.47
N LEU A 62 7.73 -7.28 2.49
CA LEU A 62 7.70 -5.84 2.70
C LEU A 62 6.32 -5.35 3.18
N ASP A 63 5.23 -5.85 2.62
CA ASP A 63 3.87 -5.51 3.00
C ASP A 63 3.58 -5.87 4.45
N VAL A 64 3.99 -7.06 4.89
CA VAL A 64 3.92 -7.44 6.31
C VAL A 64 4.71 -6.45 7.18
N GLY A 65 5.90 -6.05 6.73
CA GLY A 65 6.71 -5.02 7.39
C GLY A 65 6.03 -3.65 7.46
N TYR A 66 5.42 -3.20 6.37
CA TYR A 66 4.68 -1.93 6.30
C TYR A 66 3.45 -1.94 7.21
N ILE A 67 2.70 -3.05 7.23
CA ILE A 67 1.56 -3.24 8.13
C ILE A 67 2.03 -3.15 9.58
N ALA A 68 3.10 -3.86 9.94
CA ALA A 68 3.66 -3.81 11.29
C ALA A 68 4.07 -2.38 11.67
N ALA A 69 4.79 -1.68 10.79
CA ALA A 69 5.21 -0.30 11.02
C ALA A 69 4.02 0.66 11.16
N GLY A 70 2.98 0.52 10.32
CA GLY A 70 1.75 1.30 10.40
C GLY A 70 0.98 1.07 11.71
N ALA A 71 0.90 -0.20 12.15
CA ALA A 71 0.30 -0.56 13.42
C ALA A 71 1.09 0.00 14.60
N THR A 72 2.43 -0.12 14.60
CA THR A 72 3.31 0.48 15.61
C THR A 72 3.11 2.00 15.66
N LEU A 73 3.05 2.68 14.52
CA LEU A 73 2.80 4.12 14.46
C LEU A 73 1.45 4.49 15.07
N ALA A 74 0.38 3.77 14.71
CA ALA A 74 -0.96 4.04 15.24
C ALA A 74 -1.03 3.83 16.75
N ILE A 75 -0.44 2.72 17.25
CA ILE A 75 -0.40 2.38 18.67
C ILE A 75 0.46 3.39 19.45
N ALA A 76 1.66 3.71 18.96
CA ALA A 76 2.53 4.68 19.61
C ALA A 76 1.87 6.07 19.68
N CYS A 77 1.23 6.51 18.59
CA CYS A 77 0.52 7.80 18.57
C CYS A 77 -0.72 7.80 19.47
N TRP A 78 -1.36 6.65 19.69
CA TRP A 78 -2.43 6.51 20.66
C TRP A 78 -1.91 6.62 22.10
N LEU A 79 -0.86 5.87 22.44
CA LEU A 79 -0.32 5.78 23.79
C LEU A 79 0.42 7.06 24.22
N LEU A 80 1.18 7.69 23.33
CA LEU A 80 2.06 8.84 23.63
C LEU A 80 1.37 10.21 23.52
N GLY A 81 0.03 10.25 23.63
CA GLY A 81 -0.71 11.51 23.65
C GLY A 81 -1.88 11.59 22.67
N ARG A 82 -2.44 10.44 22.23
CA ARG A 82 -3.68 10.36 21.45
C ARG A 82 -3.67 11.26 20.21
N ARG A 83 -2.54 11.27 19.50
CA ARG A 83 -2.30 12.11 18.32
C ARG A 83 -3.11 11.59 17.14
N ALA A 84 -4.33 12.11 16.98
CA ALA A 84 -5.29 11.70 15.95
C ALA A 84 -4.70 11.64 14.53
N GLY A 85 -3.82 12.57 14.17
CA GLY A 85 -3.14 12.58 12.86
C GLY A 85 -2.21 11.38 12.65
N GLY A 86 -1.37 11.07 13.63
CA GLY A 86 -0.47 9.91 13.55
C GLY A 86 -1.22 8.57 13.58
N ILE A 87 -2.33 8.51 14.31
CA ILE A 87 -3.25 7.36 14.29
C ILE A 87 -3.85 7.19 12.88
N GLY A 88 -4.37 8.27 12.29
CA GLY A 88 -4.93 8.24 10.94
C GLY A 88 -3.90 7.83 9.88
N ALA A 89 -2.66 8.30 9.99
CA ALA A 89 -1.57 7.90 9.12
C ALA A 89 -1.23 6.41 9.27
N GLY A 90 -1.10 5.91 10.50
CA GLY A 90 -0.82 4.50 10.77
C GLY A 90 -1.93 3.58 10.27
N ILE A 91 -3.20 3.94 10.50
CA ILE A 91 -4.36 3.19 9.99
C ILE A 91 -4.35 3.16 8.46
N ALA A 92 -4.04 4.27 7.79
CA ALA A 92 -3.95 4.31 6.34
C ALA A 92 -2.87 3.37 5.79
N ILE A 93 -1.70 3.31 6.45
CA ILE A 93 -0.62 2.40 6.07
C ILE A 93 -1.06 0.94 6.25
N VAL A 94 -1.71 0.60 7.37
CA VAL A 94 -2.21 -0.75 7.63
C VAL A 94 -3.23 -1.18 6.59
N VAL A 95 -4.25 -0.35 6.33
CA VAL A 95 -5.31 -0.67 5.36
C VAL A 95 -4.73 -0.87 3.96
N GLN A 96 -3.82 0.01 3.53
CA GLN A 96 -3.20 -0.09 2.21
C GLN A 96 -2.27 -1.31 2.12
N GLY A 97 -1.41 -1.52 3.12
CA GLY A 97 -0.51 -2.67 3.17
C GLY A 97 -1.26 -4.00 3.17
N ILE A 98 -2.40 -4.11 3.85
CA ILE A 98 -3.27 -5.31 3.77
C ILE A 98 -3.80 -5.49 2.34
N GLY A 99 -4.22 -4.40 1.69
CA GLY A 99 -4.69 -4.46 0.30
C GLY A 99 -3.62 -4.98 -0.66
N LEU A 100 -2.40 -4.45 -0.57
CA LEU A 100 -1.25 -4.87 -1.38
C LEU A 100 -0.87 -6.33 -1.08
N LEU A 101 -0.77 -6.70 0.20
CA LEU A 101 -0.47 -8.06 0.62
C LEU A 101 -1.45 -9.08 0.01
N LEU A 102 -2.74 -8.75 0.01
CA LEU A 102 -3.76 -9.62 -0.57
C LEU A 102 -3.63 -9.74 -2.09
N ILE A 103 -3.28 -8.65 -2.78
CA ILE A 103 -3.05 -8.65 -4.23
C ILE A 103 -1.83 -9.51 -4.55
N ASP A 104 -0.71 -9.30 -3.85
CA ASP A 104 0.55 -9.99 -4.12
C ASP A 104 0.48 -11.47 -3.73
N ALA A 105 -0.10 -11.80 -2.57
CA ALA A 105 -0.33 -13.18 -2.17
C ALA A 105 -1.29 -13.90 -3.12
N ARG A 106 -2.33 -13.21 -3.60
CA ARG A 106 -3.23 -13.77 -4.61
C ARG A 106 -2.50 -13.99 -5.92
N PHE A 107 -1.66 -13.05 -6.35
CA PHE A 107 -0.91 -13.21 -7.60
C PHE A 107 0.08 -14.38 -7.49
N LEU A 108 0.80 -14.47 -6.37
CA LEU A 108 1.68 -15.59 -6.06
C LEU A 108 0.95 -16.95 -6.17
N SER A 109 -0.23 -17.07 -5.55
CA SER A 109 -1.03 -18.31 -5.64
C SER A 109 -1.47 -18.69 -7.05
N LEU A 110 -1.52 -17.73 -7.98
CA LEU A 110 -1.86 -17.96 -9.38
C LEU A 110 -0.65 -18.35 -10.22
N ILE A 111 0.56 -17.97 -9.82
CA ILE A 111 1.81 -18.28 -10.55
C ILE A 111 2.53 -19.51 -10.01
N ASP A 112 2.35 -19.86 -8.73
CA ASP A 112 2.90 -21.07 -8.08
C ASP A 112 2.72 -22.36 -8.90
N PRO A 113 1.59 -22.59 -9.62
CA PRO A 113 1.44 -23.80 -10.44
C PRO A 113 2.34 -23.85 -11.70
N PHE A 114 3.00 -22.75 -12.07
CA PHE A 114 3.68 -22.58 -13.35
C PHE A 114 5.19 -22.33 -13.24
N VAL A 115 5.73 -22.21 -12.03
CA VAL A 115 7.17 -22.05 -11.72
C VAL A 115 7.69 -23.35 -11.11
#